data_AF-A0A2N5V819-F1
#
_entry.id   AF-A0A2N5V819-F1
#
_cell.length_a   1.000
_cell.length_b   1.000
_cell.length_c   1.000
_cell.angle_alpha   90.00
_cell.angle_beta   90.00
_cell.angle_gamma   90.00
#
_symmetry.space_group_name_H-M   'P 1'
#
loop_
_entity.id
_entity.type
_entity.pdbx_description
1 polymer ?
#
loop_
_entity_poly.entity_id
_entity_poly.type
_entity_poly.pdbx_seq_one_letter_code
_entity_poly.pdbx_strand_id
1 'polypeptide(L)'
;MDSITATTTGPQTQPLPTRPPAPASVDSLPIQFLKSLVDDPAKQHQNGSVSLDNQALAFLVKLLEDKAKQKRQLQLIIEDLCKLRACVTTIEAGQMTCPAPQTIIHARVGTTPLKEVDVNIVVNKANKFLKTMNATVQGEQVMVKAVRVLPLGDVSFYSHNRQHKDWLNKHKHEWSKQVHPDLESTPSTYSVLAHGIPRNFNVDATASKFVLASDNGFVAENIFKIRWLGGPRDPSDTRQAGTIVIALSDATLANQLVKQRGIFLNGSFH
;
A
#
# COMPACT_ATOMS: atom_id res chain seq x y z
N MET A 1 44.47 -49.92 0.70
CA MET A 1 43.96 -49.07 -0.40
C MET A 1 42.62 -49.69 -0.74
N ASP A 2 41.61 -49.29 0.02
CA ASP A 2 40.39 -50.04 0.20
C ASP A 2 39.23 -49.25 -0.39
N SER A 3 38.54 -49.91 -1.32
CA SER A 3 37.35 -49.44 -2.01
C SER A 3 36.19 -49.26 -1.02
N ILE A 4 35.58 -48.08 -0.99
CA ILE A 4 34.34 -47.84 -0.25
C ILE A 4 33.23 -47.50 -1.25
N THR A 5 32.28 -48.42 -1.32
CA THR A 5 31.07 -48.43 -2.14
C THR A 5 30.06 -47.40 -1.63
N ALA A 6 29.56 -46.54 -2.52
CA ALA A 6 28.52 -45.56 -2.22
C ALA A 6 27.14 -46.25 -2.08
N THR A 7 26.45 -45.99 -0.97
CA THR A 7 25.07 -46.46 -0.74
C THR A 7 24.08 -45.38 -1.19
N THR A 8 23.37 -45.67 -2.28
CA THR A 8 22.22 -44.89 -2.78
C THR A 8 21.06 -44.99 -1.80
N THR A 9 20.63 -43.87 -1.22
CA THR A 9 19.42 -43.78 -0.39
C THR A 9 18.31 -43.16 -1.22
N GLY A 10 17.28 -43.94 -1.56
CA GLY A 10 16.09 -43.47 -2.28
C GLY A 10 15.16 -42.61 -1.41
N PRO A 11 14.29 -41.78 -2.02
CA PRO A 11 13.39 -40.90 -1.29
C PRO A 11 12.30 -41.69 -0.56
N GLN A 12 12.23 -41.47 0.75
CA GLN A 12 11.27 -42.06 1.67
C GLN A 12 9.90 -41.37 1.50
N THR A 13 8.91 -42.09 0.99
CA THR A 13 7.51 -41.63 0.91
C THR A 13 6.91 -41.59 2.31
N GLN A 14 6.72 -40.38 2.85
CA GLN A 14 5.95 -40.18 4.08
C GLN A 14 4.46 -40.44 3.81
N PRO A 15 3.78 -41.32 4.57
CA PRO A 15 2.33 -41.49 4.46
C PRO A 15 1.59 -40.24 4.93
N LEU A 16 0.56 -39.84 4.18
CA LEU A 16 -0.35 -38.75 4.56
C LEU A 16 -1.03 -39.08 5.91
N PRO A 17 -1.22 -38.10 6.82
CA PRO A 17 -1.93 -38.32 8.06
C PRO A 17 -3.38 -38.76 7.82
N THR A 18 -3.77 -39.80 8.55
CA THR A 18 -5.08 -40.44 8.45
C THR A 18 -6.19 -39.46 8.82
N ARG A 19 -7.22 -39.34 7.97
CA ARG A 19 -8.39 -38.50 8.19
C ARG A 19 -9.08 -38.89 9.51
N PRO A 20 -9.35 -37.95 10.43
CA PRO A 20 -10.10 -38.24 11.65
C PRO A 20 -11.49 -38.83 11.31
N PRO A 21 -12.01 -39.76 12.12
CA PRO A 21 -13.36 -40.28 11.95
C PRO A 21 -14.37 -39.13 11.94
N ALA A 22 -15.33 -39.16 11.01
CA ALA A 22 -16.41 -38.19 11.00
C ALA A 22 -17.15 -38.24 12.35
N PRO A 23 -17.38 -37.09 13.02
CA PRO A 23 -18.10 -37.07 14.28
C PRO A 23 -19.50 -37.65 14.07
N ALA A 24 -19.91 -38.55 14.98
CA ALA A 24 -21.24 -39.13 14.96
C ALA A 24 -22.30 -38.01 15.01
N SER A 25 -23.36 -38.20 14.23
CA SER A 25 -24.53 -37.31 14.18
C SER A 25 -25.16 -37.20 15.57
N VAL A 26 -24.80 -36.17 16.33
CA VAL A 26 -25.48 -35.81 17.57
C VAL A 26 -26.80 -35.17 17.21
N ASP A 27 -27.91 -35.77 17.61
CA ASP A 27 -29.25 -35.22 17.40
C ASP A 27 -29.30 -33.78 17.90
N SER A 28 -29.75 -32.85 17.05
CA SER A 28 -29.85 -31.45 17.45
C SER A 28 -30.89 -31.26 18.57
N LEU A 29 -30.68 -30.28 19.45
CA LEU A 29 -31.61 -29.93 20.54
C LEU A 29 -33.11 -29.94 20.18
N PRO A 30 -33.55 -29.44 19.00
CA PRO A 30 -34.95 -29.57 18.59
C PRO A 30 -35.41 -31.02 18.40
N ILE A 31 -34.55 -31.89 17.87
CA ILE A 31 -34.86 -33.31 17.68
C ILE A 31 -34.91 -34.03 19.03
N GLN A 32 -34.03 -33.68 19.97
CA GLN A 32 -34.08 -34.21 21.33
C GLN A 32 -35.36 -33.78 22.07
N PHE A 33 -35.77 -32.52 21.90
CA PHE A 33 -37.03 -32.02 22.46
C PHE A 33 -38.26 -32.72 21.87
N LEU A 34 -38.31 -32.91 20.55
CA LEU A 34 -39.39 -33.65 19.90
C LEU A 34 -39.45 -35.11 20.37
N LYS A 35 -38.30 -35.78 20.53
CA LYS A 35 -38.25 -37.13 21.12
C LYS A 35 -38.82 -37.15 22.55
N SER A 36 -38.43 -36.19 23.39
CA SER A 36 -38.94 -36.10 24.77
C SER A 36 -40.45 -35.89 24.87
N LEU A 37 -41.07 -35.23 23.88
CA LEU A 37 -42.52 -35.05 23.82
C LEU A 37 -43.25 -36.32 23.35
N VAL A 38 -42.62 -37.10 22.49
CA VAL A 38 -43.16 -38.38 22.00
C VAL A 38 -42.99 -39.46 23.06
N ASP A 39 -41.91 -39.44 23.84
CA ASP A 39 -41.61 -40.44 24.86
C ASP A 39 -42.39 -40.23 26.18
N ASP A 40 -43.13 -39.12 26.33
CA ASP A 40 -43.96 -38.82 27.51
C ASP A 40 -45.40 -39.34 27.36
N PRO A 41 -45.76 -40.47 28.02
CA PRO A 41 -47.09 -41.06 27.90
C PRO A 41 -48.19 -40.19 28.51
N ALA A 42 -47.88 -39.24 29.39
CA ALA A 42 -48.87 -38.32 29.95
C ALA A 42 -49.32 -37.25 28.93
N LYS A 43 -48.52 -37.03 27.88
CA LYS A 43 -48.80 -36.04 26.83
C LYS A 43 -49.43 -36.66 25.59
N GLN A 44 -49.52 -37.99 25.51
CA GLN A 44 -50.15 -38.70 24.40
C GLN A 44 -51.64 -38.96 24.64
N HIS A 45 -52.46 -38.62 23.66
CA HIS A 45 -53.87 -38.99 23.61
C HIS A 45 -54.07 -40.34 22.91
N GLN A 46 -55.16 -41.04 23.23
CA GLN A 46 -55.50 -42.36 22.65
C GLN A 46 -55.66 -42.35 21.12
N ASN A 47 -55.80 -41.18 20.51
CA ASN A 47 -55.85 -40.98 19.06
C ASN A 47 -54.46 -40.76 18.41
N GLY A 48 -53.37 -40.88 19.17
CA GLY A 48 -52.00 -40.66 18.69
C GLY A 48 -51.57 -39.18 18.59
N SER A 49 -52.39 -38.24 19.07
CA SER A 49 -52.00 -36.83 19.14
C SER A 49 -51.20 -36.51 20.41
N VAL A 50 -50.23 -35.60 20.31
CA VAL A 50 -49.43 -35.12 21.45
C VAL A 50 -49.92 -33.74 21.86
N SER A 51 -50.29 -33.58 23.13
CA SER A 51 -50.67 -32.27 23.68
C SER A 51 -49.45 -31.40 23.93
N LEU A 52 -49.50 -30.16 23.46
CA LEU A 52 -48.47 -29.16 23.70
C LEU A 52 -49.03 -28.11 24.66
N ASP A 53 -48.45 -28.06 25.85
CA ASP A 53 -48.70 -26.96 26.78
C ASP A 53 -48.08 -25.64 26.28
N ASN A 54 -48.54 -24.52 26.81
CA ASN A 54 -48.08 -23.19 26.41
C ASN A 54 -46.57 -22.98 26.63
N GLN A 55 -45.97 -23.71 27.58
CA GLN A 55 -44.54 -23.61 27.88
C GLN A 55 -43.70 -24.37 26.84
N ALA A 56 -44.16 -25.54 26.39
CA ALA A 56 -43.58 -26.32 25.30
C ALA A 56 -43.65 -25.56 23.97
N LEU A 57 -44.78 -24.88 23.70
CA LEU A 57 -44.95 -23.99 22.55
C LEU A 57 -43.97 -22.81 22.59
N ALA A 58 -43.85 -22.12 23.72
CA ALA A 58 -42.90 -21.01 23.88
C ALA A 58 -41.44 -21.46 23.69
N PHE A 59 -41.09 -22.64 24.21
CA PHE A 59 -39.76 -23.21 24.03
C PHE A 59 -39.46 -23.57 22.57
N LEU A 60 -40.43 -24.14 21.85
CA LEU A 60 -40.31 -24.46 20.42
C LEU A 60 -40.08 -23.20 19.57
N VAL A 61 -40.83 -22.13 19.83
CA VAL A 61 -40.66 -20.84 19.14
C VAL A 61 -39.25 -20.28 19.37
N LYS A 62 -38.77 -20.30 20.62
CA LYS A 62 -37.41 -19.87 20.97
C LYS A 62 -36.32 -20.68 20.25
N LEU A 63 -36.48 -22.01 20.18
CA LEU A 63 -35.57 -22.90 19.44
C LEU A 63 -35.52 -22.56 17.94
N LEU A 64 -36.67 -22.22 17.34
CA LEU A 64 -36.75 -21.84 15.93
C LEU A 64 -36.08 -20.49 15.68
N GLU A 65 -36.26 -19.51 16.56
CA GLU A 65 -35.59 -18.20 16.48
C GLU A 65 -34.07 -18.33 16.60
N ASP A 66 -33.57 -19.12 17.55
CA ASP A 66 -32.14 -19.37 17.73
C ASP A 66 -31.53 -20.07 16.52
N LYS A 67 -32.22 -21.07 15.95
CA LYS A 67 -31.81 -21.73 14.70
C LYS A 67 -31.80 -20.76 13.52
N ALA A 68 -32.79 -19.88 13.41
CA ALA A 68 -32.83 -18.87 12.35
C ALA A 68 -31.68 -17.87 12.48
N LYS A 69 -31.36 -17.45 13.72
CA LYS A 69 -30.22 -16.57 14.02
C LYS A 69 -28.89 -17.24 13.69
N GLN A 70 -28.72 -18.51 14.07
CA GLN A 70 -27.53 -19.30 13.74
C GLN A 70 -27.35 -19.43 12.22
N LYS A 71 -28.43 -19.69 11.47
CA LYS A 71 -28.39 -19.76 10.01
C LYS A 71 -27.96 -18.42 9.38
N ARG A 72 -28.48 -17.30 9.87
CA ARG A 72 -28.08 -15.95 9.41
C ARG A 72 -26.60 -15.68 9.69
N GLN A 73 -26.12 -16.00 10.90
CA GLN A 73 -24.70 -15.85 11.23
C GLN A 73 -23.81 -16.69 10.32
N LEU A 74 -24.19 -17.93 10.05
CA LEU A 74 -23.41 -18.81 9.16
C LEU A 74 -23.38 -18.27 7.73
N GLN A 75 -24.48 -17.71 7.22
CA GLN A 75 -24.51 -17.06 5.91
C GLN A 75 -23.54 -15.88 5.84
N LEU A 76 -23.49 -15.03 6.88
CA LEU A 76 -22.54 -13.92 6.95
C LEU A 76 -21.09 -14.41 6.96
N ILE A 77 -20.79 -15.45 7.75
CA ILE A 77 -19.44 -16.06 7.78
C ILE A 77 -19.06 -16.61 6.40
N ILE A 78 -19.98 -17.29 5.71
CA ILE A 78 -19.72 -17.81 4.37
C ILE A 78 -19.47 -16.67 3.38
N GLU A 79 -20.24 -15.58 3.47
CA GLU A 79 -20.05 -14.41 2.63
C GLU A 79 -18.68 -13.75 2.86
N ASP A 80 -18.27 -13.61 4.12
CA ASP A 80 -16.96 -13.07 4.49
C ASP A 80 -15.82 -13.99 4.05
N LEU A 81 -15.97 -15.30 4.18
CA LEU A 81 -14.99 -16.28 3.67
C LEU A 81 -14.91 -16.24 2.14
N CYS A 82 -16.03 -16.06 1.45
CA CYS A 82 -16.05 -15.87 -0.01
C CYS A 82 -15.35 -14.57 -0.43
N LYS A 83 -15.59 -13.47 0.29
CA LYS A 83 -14.88 -12.18 0.07
C LYS A 83 -13.39 -12.33 0.34
N LEU A 84 -13.02 -12.96 1.45
CA LEU A 84 -11.62 -13.20 1.81
C LEU A 84 -10.92 -14.06 0.75
N ARG A 85 -11.57 -15.14 0.29
CA ARG A 85 -11.06 -15.98 -0.80
C ARG A 85 -10.87 -15.17 -2.09
N ALA A 86 -11.82 -14.32 -2.46
CA ALA A 86 -11.68 -13.44 -3.62
C ALA A 86 -10.50 -12.48 -3.47
N CYS A 87 -10.31 -11.87 -2.29
CA CYS A 87 -9.15 -11.03 -1.99
C CYS A 87 -7.84 -11.81 -2.09
N VAL A 88 -7.76 -13.01 -1.51
CA VAL A 88 -6.56 -13.87 -1.59
C VAL A 88 -6.26 -14.24 -3.04
N THR A 89 -7.24 -14.67 -3.82
CA THR A 89 -7.03 -14.98 -5.25
C THR A 89 -6.60 -13.76 -6.07
N THR A 90 -7.09 -12.56 -5.72
CA THR A 90 -6.69 -11.31 -6.38
C THR A 90 -5.27 -10.90 -5.98
N ILE A 91 -4.86 -11.17 -4.74
CA ILE A 91 -3.48 -10.96 -4.26
C ILE A 91 -2.53 -11.96 -4.91
N GLU A 92 -2.90 -13.24 -4.99
CA GLU A 92 -2.08 -14.28 -5.66
C GLU A 92 -1.93 -14.00 -7.16
N ALA A 93 -3.03 -13.68 -7.85
CA ALA A 93 -2.99 -13.27 -9.26
C ALA A 93 -2.22 -11.95 -9.46
N GLY A 94 -2.34 -11.02 -8.52
CA GLY A 94 -1.58 -9.77 -8.49
C GLY A 94 -0.09 -9.99 -8.23
N GLN A 95 0.30 -10.94 -7.38
CA GLN A 95 1.70 -11.28 -7.11
C GLN A 95 2.38 -11.96 -8.31
N MET A 96 1.63 -12.70 -9.13
CA MET A 96 2.15 -13.29 -10.37
C MET A 96 2.20 -12.32 -11.55
N THR A 97 1.55 -11.15 -11.46
CA THR A 97 1.49 -10.15 -12.54
C THR A 97 2.07 -8.79 -12.17
N CYS A 98 2.44 -8.57 -10.91
CA CYS A 98 3.10 -7.34 -10.50
C CYS A 98 4.52 -7.31 -11.09
N PRO A 99 4.82 -6.37 -12.00
CA PRO A 99 6.19 -6.18 -12.45
C PRO A 99 7.08 -5.93 -11.25
N ALA A 100 8.27 -6.55 -11.24
CA ALA A 100 9.23 -6.44 -10.15
C ALA A 100 9.39 -4.96 -9.73
N PRO A 101 9.48 -4.65 -8.42
CA PRO A 101 9.47 -3.27 -7.94
C PRO A 101 10.63 -2.47 -8.56
N GLN A 102 10.30 -1.57 -9.50
CA GLN A 102 11.28 -0.83 -10.29
C GLN A 102 11.20 0.68 -10.07
N THR A 103 12.35 1.33 -10.12
CA THR A 103 12.54 2.79 -10.15
C THR A 103 13.12 3.16 -11.51
N ILE A 104 12.42 4.00 -12.26
CA ILE A 104 12.88 4.49 -13.57
C ILE A 104 13.55 5.84 -13.38
N ILE A 105 14.76 5.98 -13.90
CA ILE A 105 15.49 7.24 -13.96
C ILE A 105 15.59 7.66 -15.43
N HIS A 106 15.27 8.93 -15.69
CA HIS A 106 15.35 9.46 -17.03
C HIS A 106 16.79 9.78 -17.42
N ALA A 107 17.14 9.46 -18.65
CA ALA A 107 18.38 9.93 -19.23
C ALA A 107 18.24 11.37 -19.69
N ARG A 108 19.36 12.11 -19.70
CA ARG A 108 19.41 13.40 -20.39
C ARG A 108 19.01 13.23 -21.85
N VAL A 109 18.17 14.14 -22.34
CA VAL A 109 17.69 14.15 -23.73
C VAL A 109 18.87 14.10 -24.71
N GLY A 110 18.81 13.16 -25.67
CA GLY A 110 19.87 12.96 -26.67
C GLY A 110 21.05 12.10 -26.21
N THR A 111 21.04 11.60 -24.98
CA THR A 111 22.04 10.64 -24.47
C THR A 111 21.44 9.24 -24.36
N THR A 112 22.28 8.20 -24.48
CA THR A 112 21.90 6.82 -24.17
C THR A 112 22.87 6.27 -23.12
N PRO A 113 22.75 6.74 -21.87
CA PRO A 113 23.69 6.36 -20.82
C PRO A 113 23.61 4.85 -20.63
N LEU A 114 24.78 4.23 -20.45
CA LEU A 114 24.91 2.81 -20.08
C LEU A 114 24.52 1.79 -21.17
N LYS A 115 24.30 2.19 -22.43
CA LYS A 115 23.98 1.26 -23.53
C LYS A 115 25.07 0.20 -23.77
N GLU A 116 26.33 0.56 -23.56
CA GLU A 116 27.51 -0.30 -23.76
C GLU A 116 28.15 -0.77 -22.45
N VAL A 117 27.63 -0.33 -21.30
CA VAL A 117 28.19 -0.65 -19.99
C VAL A 117 27.58 -1.95 -19.47
N ASP A 118 28.41 -2.84 -18.94
CA ASP A 118 27.94 -4.07 -18.33
C ASP A 118 26.99 -3.76 -17.15
N VAL A 119 25.82 -4.41 -17.18
CA VAL A 119 24.72 -4.18 -16.23
C VAL A 119 25.17 -4.46 -14.78
N ASN A 120 26.04 -5.46 -14.57
CA ASN A 120 26.52 -5.81 -13.23
C ASN A 120 27.42 -4.72 -12.65
N ILE A 121 28.20 -4.03 -13.50
CA ILE A 121 29.01 -2.87 -13.07
C ILE A 121 28.09 -1.76 -12.55
N VAL A 122 26.99 -1.49 -13.25
CA VAL A 122 26.01 -0.47 -12.85
C VAL A 122 25.34 -0.83 -11.52
N VAL A 123 24.91 -2.09 -11.36
CA VAL A 123 24.33 -2.60 -10.12
C VAL A 123 25.32 -2.48 -8.96
N ASN A 124 26.57 -2.88 -9.17
CA ASN A 124 27.63 -2.80 -8.14
C ASN A 124 27.93 -1.35 -7.75
N LYS A 125 27.99 -0.45 -8.73
CA LYS A 125 28.20 0.99 -8.48
C LYS A 125 27.06 1.59 -7.67
N ALA A 126 25.81 1.29 -8.05
CA ALA A 126 24.63 1.73 -7.31
C ALA A 126 24.65 1.20 -5.87
N ASN A 127 24.85 -0.10 -5.68
CA ASN A 127 24.87 -0.71 -4.35
C ASN A 127 26.04 -0.22 -3.47
N LYS A 128 27.20 0.07 -4.06
CA LYS A 128 28.33 0.70 -3.35
C LYS A 128 27.95 2.08 -2.81
N PHE A 129 27.22 2.87 -3.59
CA PHE A 129 26.77 4.19 -3.16
C PHE A 129 25.67 4.10 -2.09
N LEU A 130 24.68 3.21 -2.26
CA LEU A 130 23.64 2.97 -1.26
C LEU A 130 24.22 2.54 0.10
N LYS A 131 25.30 1.73 0.08
CA LYS A 131 26.10 1.40 1.27
C LYS A 131 26.72 2.63 1.93
N THR A 132 27.33 3.50 1.13
CA THR A 132 27.99 4.73 1.62
C THR A 132 26.98 5.67 2.30
N MET A 133 25.75 5.73 1.80
CA MET A 133 24.67 6.54 2.38
C MET A 133 23.99 5.90 3.61
N ASN A 134 24.44 4.72 4.05
CA ASN A 134 23.76 3.94 5.10
C ASN A 134 22.25 3.78 4.81
N ALA A 135 21.88 3.53 3.55
CA ALA A 135 20.50 3.39 3.13
C ALA A 135 19.88 2.10 3.71
N THR A 136 19.08 2.25 4.77
CA THR A 136 18.40 1.13 5.44
C THR A 136 16.91 1.35 5.56
N VAL A 137 16.12 0.28 5.38
CA VAL A 137 14.67 0.26 5.59
C VAL A 137 14.34 -0.95 6.45
N GLN A 138 13.68 -0.74 7.60
CA GLN A 138 13.36 -1.81 8.57
C GLN A 138 14.58 -2.63 9.03
N GLY A 139 15.77 -2.02 9.08
CA GLY A 139 17.02 -2.69 9.44
C GLY A 139 17.69 -3.46 8.29
N GLU A 140 17.04 -3.59 7.13
CA GLU A 140 17.63 -4.15 5.93
C GLU A 140 18.27 -3.08 5.05
N GLN A 141 19.39 -3.42 4.42
CA GLN A 141 20.05 -2.53 3.48
C GLN A 141 19.28 -2.46 2.16
N VAL A 142 19.06 -1.23 1.67
CA VAL A 142 18.44 -1.01 0.36
C VAL A 142 19.39 -1.51 -0.73
N MET A 143 18.89 -2.43 -1.56
CA MET A 143 19.67 -3.06 -2.64
C MET A 143 18.94 -3.01 -3.98
N VAL A 144 19.71 -2.72 -5.02
CA VAL A 144 19.36 -2.92 -6.43
C VAL A 144 19.77 -4.33 -6.83
N LYS A 145 18.84 -5.11 -7.40
CA LYS A 145 19.07 -6.48 -7.87
C LYS A 145 19.45 -6.55 -9.34
N ALA A 146 18.85 -5.69 -10.15
CA ALA A 146 19.09 -5.68 -11.58
C ALA A 146 18.88 -4.28 -12.14
N VAL A 147 19.47 -4.03 -13.29
CA VAL A 147 19.29 -2.80 -14.06
C VAL A 147 18.90 -3.16 -15.49
N ARG A 148 18.03 -2.37 -16.09
CA ARG A 148 17.68 -2.49 -17.50
C ARG A 148 17.70 -1.11 -18.15
N VAL A 149 18.44 -0.99 -19.25
CA VAL A 149 18.39 0.19 -20.12
C VAL A 149 17.19 0.04 -21.07
N LEU A 150 16.35 1.06 -21.13
CA LEU A 150 15.17 1.14 -21.97
C LEU A 150 15.54 1.68 -23.37
N PRO A 151 14.73 1.42 -24.41
CA PRO A 151 15.04 1.85 -25.79
C PRO A 151 15.28 3.35 -25.96
N LEU A 152 14.68 4.19 -25.11
CA LEU A 152 14.83 5.65 -25.12
C LEU A 152 16.02 6.16 -24.29
N GLY A 153 16.86 5.27 -23.75
CA GLY A 153 18.02 5.63 -22.93
C GLY A 153 17.75 5.69 -21.42
N ASP A 154 16.47 5.76 -21.01
CA ASP A 154 16.06 5.68 -19.61
C ASP A 154 16.50 4.36 -18.96
N VAL A 155 16.65 4.37 -17.63
CA VAL A 155 17.20 3.22 -16.90
C VAL A 155 16.26 2.79 -15.78
N SER A 156 15.83 1.53 -15.83
CA SER A 156 15.05 0.87 -14.78
C SER A 156 15.96 0.16 -13.79
N PHE A 157 15.82 0.49 -12.51
CA PHE A 157 16.50 -0.16 -11.39
C PHE A 157 15.51 -1.05 -10.65
N TYR A 158 15.74 -2.36 -10.62
CA TYR A 158 14.90 -3.33 -9.94
C TYR A 158 15.39 -3.51 -8.50
N SER A 159 14.46 -3.40 -7.56
CA SER A 159 14.72 -3.53 -6.13
C SER A 159 14.16 -4.85 -5.58
N HIS A 160 14.60 -5.23 -4.39
CA HIS A 160 14.17 -6.48 -3.77
C HIS A 160 12.68 -6.48 -3.41
N ASN A 161 12.19 -5.39 -2.83
CA ASN A 161 10.84 -5.28 -2.28
C ASN A 161 10.28 -3.87 -2.56
N ARG A 162 8.98 -3.67 -2.27
CA ARG A 162 8.32 -2.39 -2.51
C ARG A 162 8.86 -1.26 -1.64
N GLN A 163 9.28 -1.55 -0.41
CA GLN A 163 9.80 -0.53 0.51
C GLN A 163 11.16 0.03 0.03
N HIS A 164 12.02 -0.82 -0.52
CA HIS A 164 13.28 -0.44 -1.16
C HIS A 164 13.01 0.42 -2.39
N LYS A 165 12.03 0.04 -3.22
CA LYS A 165 11.59 0.88 -4.35
C LYS A 165 11.14 2.27 -3.88
N ASP A 166 10.33 2.34 -2.84
CA ASP A 166 9.79 3.61 -2.34
C ASP A 166 10.92 4.49 -1.78
N TRP A 167 11.90 3.88 -1.08
CA TRP A 167 13.12 4.57 -0.66
C TRP A 167 13.96 5.08 -1.84
N LEU A 168 14.19 4.23 -2.85
CA LEU A 168 14.95 4.57 -4.06
C LEU A 168 14.28 5.72 -4.82
N ASN A 169 12.95 5.72 -4.93
CA ASN A 169 12.19 6.78 -5.56
C ASN A 169 12.26 8.11 -4.79
N LYS A 170 12.28 8.05 -3.44
CA LYS A 170 12.38 9.25 -2.61
C LYS A 170 13.74 9.95 -2.79
N HIS A 171 14.83 9.17 -2.82
CA HIS A 171 16.19 9.70 -2.89
C HIS A 171 16.81 9.62 -4.29
N LYS A 172 16.00 9.38 -5.33
CA LYS A 172 16.46 9.20 -6.71
C LYS A 172 17.37 10.31 -7.23
N HIS A 173 17.13 11.54 -6.78
CA HIS A 173 17.90 12.72 -7.12
C HIS A 173 19.30 12.76 -6.49
N GLU A 174 19.52 12.04 -5.39
CA GLU A 174 20.80 11.95 -4.68
C GLU A 174 21.67 10.84 -5.27
N TRP A 175 21.10 9.65 -5.46
CA TRP A 175 21.88 8.48 -5.87
C TRP A 175 22.04 8.31 -7.38
N SER A 176 21.10 8.76 -8.21
CA SER A 176 21.15 8.46 -9.65
C SER A 176 22.36 9.09 -10.34
N LYS A 177 22.70 10.34 -9.99
CA LYS A 177 23.84 11.07 -10.56
C LYS A 177 25.19 10.40 -10.24
N GLN A 178 25.26 9.71 -9.11
CA GLN A 178 26.46 8.99 -8.68
C GLN A 178 26.65 7.70 -9.47
N VAL A 179 25.55 7.10 -9.93
CA VAL A 179 25.59 5.97 -10.86
C VAL A 179 26.07 6.45 -12.23
N HIS A 180 25.48 7.52 -12.77
CA HIS A 180 25.94 8.11 -14.04
C HIS A 180 25.55 9.61 -14.14
N PRO A 181 26.43 10.49 -14.66
CA PRO A 181 26.16 11.94 -14.75
C PRO A 181 24.91 12.29 -15.56
N ASP A 182 24.66 11.54 -16.64
CA ASP A 182 23.50 11.77 -17.53
C ASP A 182 22.19 11.16 -17.00
N LEU A 183 22.19 10.51 -15.83
CA LEU A 183 20.96 10.07 -15.17
C LEU A 183 20.35 11.21 -14.37
N GLU A 184 19.37 11.86 -14.98
CA GLU A 184 18.71 13.02 -14.43
C GLU A 184 17.49 12.59 -13.61
N SER A 185 17.53 12.90 -12.31
CA SER A 185 16.35 12.81 -11.47
C SER A 185 16.19 14.09 -10.69
N THR A 186 15.03 14.72 -10.84
CA THR A 186 14.60 15.79 -9.96
C THR A 186 14.04 15.19 -8.68
N PRO A 187 14.20 15.88 -7.53
CA PRO A 187 13.51 15.49 -6.31
C PRO A 187 12.00 15.40 -6.56
N SER A 188 11.33 14.46 -5.90
CA SER A 188 9.87 14.43 -5.89
C SER A 188 9.38 15.70 -5.20
N THR A 189 8.49 16.44 -5.87
CA THR A 189 7.92 17.68 -5.33
C THR A 189 6.41 17.56 -5.17
N TYR A 190 5.90 18.21 -4.13
CA TYR A 190 4.49 18.26 -3.77
C TYR A 190 4.00 19.69 -3.95
N SER A 191 3.05 19.89 -4.86
CA SER A 191 2.58 21.23 -5.21
C SER A 191 1.40 21.64 -4.35
N VAL A 192 1.47 22.82 -3.73
CA VAL A 192 0.36 23.49 -3.05
C VAL A 192 -0.02 24.74 -3.85
N LEU A 193 -1.32 24.96 -4.02
CA LEU A 193 -1.87 26.17 -4.62
C LEU A 193 -2.24 27.14 -3.51
N ALA A 194 -1.73 28.36 -3.58
CA ALA A 194 -2.12 29.45 -2.71
C ALA A 194 -2.78 30.56 -3.53
N HIS A 195 -4.00 30.90 -3.15
CA HIS A 195 -4.80 31.96 -3.78
C HIS A 195 -4.63 33.27 -3.02
N GLY A 196 -5.19 34.37 -3.54
CA GLY A 196 -5.20 35.65 -2.82
C GLY A 196 -3.84 36.33 -2.68
N ILE A 197 -2.78 35.86 -3.37
CA ILE A 197 -1.42 36.39 -3.21
C ILE A 197 -1.29 37.77 -3.86
N PRO A 198 -0.82 38.80 -3.14
CA PRO A 198 -0.62 40.14 -3.68
C PRO A 198 0.27 40.13 -4.91
N ARG A 199 -0.09 40.88 -5.96
CA ARG A 199 0.69 40.91 -7.21
C ARG A 199 2.10 41.47 -7.08
N ASN A 200 2.36 42.30 -6.08
CA ASN A 200 3.68 42.82 -5.78
C ASN A 200 4.60 41.78 -5.13
N PHE A 201 4.09 40.58 -4.78
CA PHE A 201 4.91 39.48 -4.29
C PHE A 201 5.85 38.97 -5.39
N ASN A 202 7.16 39.08 -5.14
CA ASN A 202 8.17 38.64 -6.08
C ASN A 202 8.47 37.14 -5.89
N VAL A 203 7.91 36.28 -6.74
CA VAL A 203 8.08 34.81 -6.67
C VAL A 203 9.50 34.34 -7.00
N ASP A 204 10.29 35.15 -7.72
CA ASP A 204 11.63 34.80 -8.18
C ASP A 204 12.72 35.22 -7.18
N ALA A 205 12.41 36.15 -6.26
CA ALA A 205 13.34 36.58 -5.23
C ALA A 205 13.55 35.51 -4.16
N THR A 206 14.80 35.18 -3.86
CA THR A 206 15.16 34.23 -2.80
C THR A 206 14.62 34.67 -1.43
N ALA A 207 14.62 35.98 -1.14
CA ALA A 207 14.09 36.55 0.08
C ALA A 207 12.61 36.18 0.31
N SER A 208 11.81 36.13 -0.75
CA SER A 208 10.39 35.77 -0.68
C SER A 208 10.15 34.34 -0.21
N LYS A 209 11.07 33.41 -0.53
CA LYS A 209 11.00 32.04 0.01
C LYS A 209 11.21 32.03 1.52
N PHE A 210 12.18 32.81 2.01
CA PHE A 210 12.46 32.90 3.45
C PHE A 210 11.29 33.48 4.22
N VAL A 211 10.71 34.58 3.74
CA VAL A 211 9.53 35.21 4.35
C VAL A 211 8.34 34.24 4.39
N LEU A 212 8.03 33.60 3.26
CA LEU A 212 6.94 32.65 3.19
C LEU A 212 7.15 31.45 4.15
N ALA A 213 8.38 30.95 4.24
CA ALA A 213 8.71 29.83 5.12
C ALA A 213 8.62 30.24 6.60
N SER A 214 9.17 31.40 6.97
CA SER A 214 9.12 31.92 8.34
C SER A 214 7.70 32.17 8.81
N ASP A 215 6.87 32.77 7.97
CA ASP A 215 5.48 33.12 8.31
C ASP A 215 4.60 31.88 8.53
N ASN A 216 4.99 30.74 7.96
CA ASN A 216 4.25 29.47 8.07
C ASN A 216 4.98 28.42 8.94
N GLY A 217 6.03 28.82 9.66
CA GLY A 217 6.71 27.96 10.63
C GLY A 217 7.48 26.78 10.04
N PHE A 218 8.06 26.94 8.84
CA PHE A 218 8.92 25.92 8.23
C PHE A 218 10.19 26.53 7.60
N VAL A 219 11.12 25.69 7.16
CA VAL A 219 12.42 26.13 6.62
C VAL A 219 12.38 26.33 5.10
N ALA A 220 13.10 27.33 4.59
CA ALA A 220 13.02 27.73 3.17
C ALA A 220 13.53 26.65 2.20
N GLU A 221 14.40 25.74 2.66
CA GLU A 221 14.92 24.60 1.92
C GLU A 221 13.81 23.61 1.53
N ASN A 222 12.70 23.60 2.27
CA ASN A 222 11.54 22.81 1.91
C ASN A 222 10.84 23.36 0.65
N ILE A 223 11.11 24.60 0.24
CA ILE A 223 10.55 25.21 -0.98
C ILE A 223 11.49 25.00 -2.16
N PHE A 224 11.18 24.00 -2.98
CA PHE A 224 11.88 23.76 -4.23
C PHE A 224 11.70 24.93 -5.21
N LYS A 225 10.45 25.34 -5.46
CA LYS A 225 10.15 26.41 -6.43
C LYS A 225 8.80 27.08 -6.14
N ILE A 226 8.72 28.38 -6.41
CA ILE A 226 7.46 29.14 -6.42
C ILE A 226 7.25 29.65 -7.84
N ARG A 227 6.02 29.60 -8.36
CA ARG A 227 5.66 30.15 -9.67
C ARG A 227 4.26 30.73 -9.66
N TRP A 228 4.02 31.78 -10.45
CA TRP A 228 2.66 32.21 -10.75
C TRP A 228 1.90 31.17 -11.58
N LEU A 229 0.63 30.97 -11.24
CA LEU A 229 -0.30 30.17 -12.02
C LEU A 229 -1.00 31.08 -13.05
N GLY A 230 -0.67 30.87 -14.32
CA GLY A 230 -0.97 31.80 -15.43
C GLY A 230 0.24 32.71 -15.67
N GLY A 231 0.76 32.71 -16.90
CA GLY A 231 2.03 33.36 -17.30
C GLY A 231 2.04 34.88 -17.15
N PRO A 232 2.98 35.58 -17.81
CA PRO A 232 3.04 37.05 -17.77
C PRO A 232 1.67 37.64 -18.11
N ARG A 233 1.03 38.29 -17.14
CA ARG A 233 -0.30 38.88 -17.31
C ARG A 233 -0.17 40.28 -17.90
N ASP A 234 -1.14 40.61 -18.75
CA ASP A 234 -1.26 41.89 -19.43
C ASP A 234 -1.08 43.06 -18.45
N PRO A 235 -0.28 44.09 -18.77
CA PRO A 235 -0.14 45.30 -17.95
C PRO A 235 -1.46 46.01 -17.63
N SER A 236 -2.52 45.79 -18.42
CA SER A 236 -3.86 46.32 -18.20
C SER A 236 -4.72 45.50 -17.23
N ASP A 237 -4.21 44.38 -16.71
CA ASP A 237 -4.95 43.49 -15.83
C ASP A 237 -5.14 44.10 -14.43
N THR A 238 -6.40 44.42 -14.10
CA THR A 238 -6.82 45.11 -12.89
C THR A 238 -6.86 44.25 -11.62
N ARG A 239 -6.63 42.93 -11.70
CA ARG A 239 -6.71 42.07 -10.50
C ARG A 239 -5.59 42.44 -9.52
N GLN A 240 -5.93 42.57 -8.25
CA GLN A 240 -4.96 42.93 -7.20
C GLN A 240 -4.22 41.72 -6.61
N ALA A 241 -4.78 40.52 -6.79
CA ALA A 241 -4.24 39.27 -6.27
C ALA A 241 -4.20 38.18 -7.35
N GLY A 242 -3.33 37.19 -7.15
CA GLY A 242 -3.15 36.05 -8.05
C GLY A 242 -3.10 34.72 -7.32
N THR A 243 -2.65 33.69 -8.03
CA THR A 243 -2.47 32.33 -7.49
C THR A 243 -1.05 31.89 -7.78
N ILE A 244 -0.37 31.34 -6.78
CA ILE A 244 0.97 30.77 -6.93
C ILE A 244 0.92 29.27 -6.73
N VAL A 245 1.85 28.58 -7.36
CA VAL A 245 2.18 27.18 -7.13
C VAL A 245 3.45 27.13 -6.30
N ILE A 246 3.38 26.51 -5.13
CA ILE A 246 4.52 26.27 -4.24
C ILE A 246 4.87 24.79 -4.33
N ALA A 247 6.02 24.47 -4.92
CA ALA A 247 6.55 23.12 -4.99
C ALA A 247 7.41 22.85 -3.76
N LEU A 248 6.98 21.90 -2.93
CA LEU A 248 7.60 21.53 -1.66
C LEU A 248 8.32 20.18 -1.77
N SER A 249 9.39 20.01 -1.00
CA SER A 249 10.16 18.75 -0.94
C SER A 249 9.54 17.71 0.02
N ASP A 250 8.70 18.15 0.97
CA ASP A 250 8.06 17.29 1.98
C ASP A 250 6.54 17.18 1.79
N ALA A 251 6.06 15.94 1.64
CA ALA A 251 4.65 15.61 1.52
C ALA A 251 3.84 15.94 2.78
N THR A 252 4.44 15.77 3.95
CA THR A 252 3.77 15.98 5.25
C THR A 252 3.48 17.46 5.44
N LEU A 253 4.48 18.29 5.17
CA LEU A 253 4.36 19.75 5.14
C LEU A 253 3.30 20.21 4.13
N ALA A 254 3.35 19.71 2.90
CA ALA A 254 2.36 20.07 1.87
C ALA A 254 0.93 19.74 2.34
N ASN A 255 0.73 18.56 2.93
CA ASN A 255 -0.56 18.17 3.50
C ASN A 255 -0.98 19.03 4.69
N GLN A 256 -0.04 19.46 5.55
CA GLN A 256 -0.33 20.39 6.65
C GLN A 256 -0.82 21.74 6.13
N LEU A 257 -0.15 22.33 5.14
CA LEU A 257 -0.56 23.60 4.55
C LEU A 257 -1.95 23.52 3.90
N VAL A 258 -2.23 22.41 3.20
CA VAL A 258 -3.58 22.18 2.64
C VAL A 258 -4.63 22.05 3.75
N LYS A 259 -4.32 21.38 4.86
CA LYS A 259 -5.21 21.25 6.02
C LYS A 259 -5.45 22.59 6.74
N GLN A 260 -4.43 23.46 6.76
CA GLN A 260 -4.52 24.82 7.29
C GLN A 260 -5.45 25.71 6.44
N ARG A 261 -5.73 25.32 5.19
CA ARG A 261 -6.61 26.01 4.23
C ARG A 261 -6.14 27.41 3.82
N GLY A 262 -4.86 27.70 4.01
CA GLY A 262 -4.27 28.96 3.62
C GLY A 262 -2.83 29.06 4.09
N ILE A 263 -2.15 30.12 3.64
CA ILE A 263 -0.78 30.44 4.00
C ILE A 263 -0.68 31.86 4.55
N PHE A 264 0.27 32.07 5.44
CA PHE A 264 0.62 33.41 5.90
C PHE A 264 1.67 34.02 4.98
N LEU A 265 1.51 35.31 4.65
CA LEU A 265 2.47 36.09 3.89
C LEU A 265 2.45 37.54 4.38
N ASN A 266 3.59 38.05 4.83
CA ASN A 266 3.75 39.37 5.43
C ASN A 266 2.71 39.61 6.55
N GLY A 267 2.45 38.58 7.37
CA GLY A 267 1.49 38.65 8.48
C GLY A 267 0.00 38.63 8.06
N SER A 268 -0.31 38.48 6.78
CA SER A 268 -1.69 38.33 6.28
C SER A 268 -1.99 36.88 5.92
N PHE A 269 -3.22 36.42 6.13
CA PHE A 269 -3.66 35.05 5.78
C PHE A 269 -4.31 35.03 4.39
N HIS A 270 -3.85 34.12 3.54
CA HIS A 270 -4.23 34.00 2.12
C HIS A 270 -4.68 32.58 1.76
#